data_AF-A0A932CWW1-F1
#
_entry.id   AF-A0A932CWW1-F1
#
_cell.length_a   1.000
_cell.length_b   1.000
_cell.length_c   1.000
_cell.angle_alpha   90.00
_cell.angle_beta   90.00
_cell.angle_gamma   90.00
#
_symmetry.space_group_name_H-M   'P 1'
#
loop_
_entity.id
_entity.type
_entity.pdbx_description
1 polymer ?
#
loop_
_entity_poly.entity_id
_entity_poly.type
_entity_poly.pdbx_seq_one_letter_code
_entity_poly.pdbx_strand_id
1 'polypeptide(L)'
;MRLKIIGANFIVVLVCGLAGYLLVRSSLKSYFEQEVEGSLSRDQSLFEDSRMLAGRLLEDLVRQRARGQSAVAVFTAPAGSDDRRRAAFVEAQAMSAALEDRGQMGRRPELVALTDERGRIISRNVDPNAHFMRDLGTEFPSIRFALRGDPITDIWQFDALLLDIAAAPIVRDNGVIGALVVGFDISNGQARAEKARFAKEIGYFTKGRLYSTSLEGAGPGGGDSSPAREMAKAVTPALATAIQQRSASNRFPVAIAGSDYVAIAAPLPGQRYNHDAGYVMLASVTQALSPVGATTSVLICTILALIGVAVMGLLLSNHFLKPIEQIEDGVLRVINGDVNHRLEIESPEVGGLAYRINQLINTLTGVEEGDEEGGAGGEEGAPPRPQTGAGAGGGAAARPAAGEWTDNLAVGDAAPAGGPAADPAALAAEAPAAYYARVFKEYVDAKKQLGERVEHITQDKFLEKLRSNEQALAKKYGVGSVRFQVTVSGGQVSLRPVPLR
;
A
#
# COMPACT_ATOMS: atom_id res chain seq x y z
N MET A 1 -15.88 -37.92 32.59
CA MET A 1 -15.27 -37.99 31.23
C MET A 1 -15.44 -36.72 30.39
N ARG A 2 -16.53 -35.97 30.56
CA ARG A 2 -16.88 -34.70 29.88
C ARG A 2 -15.70 -33.72 29.72
N LEU A 3 -15.04 -33.37 30.82
CA LEU A 3 -13.90 -32.43 30.82
C LEU A 3 -12.70 -32.92 29.99
N LYS A 4 -12.50 -34.24 29.89
CA LYS A 4 -11.35 -34.81 29.17
C LYS A 4 -11.51 -34.68 27.65
N ILE A 5 -12.72 -34.90 27.12
CA ILE A 5 -13.01 -34.80 25.68
C ILE A 5 -12.99 -33.33 25.25
N ILE A 6 -13.63 -32.44 26.02
CA ILE A 6 -13.61 -31.00 25.75
C ILE A 6 -12.18 -30.46 25.85
N GLY A 7 -11.43 -30.85 26.89
CA GLY A 7 -10.03 -30.47 27.08
C GLY A 7 -9.14 -30.94 25.93
N ALA A 8 -9.31 -32.17 25.44
CA ALA A 8 -8.53 -32.69 24.32
C ALA A 8 -8.77 -31.88 23.02
N ASN A 9 -10.02 -31.64 22.64
CA ASN A 9 -10.34 -30.85 21.45
C ASN A 9 -9.90 -29.39 21.58
N PHE A 10 -10.02 -28.81 22.78
CA PHE A 10 -9.56 -27.46 23.06
C PHE A 10 -8.04 -27.32 22.84
N ILE A 11 -7.26 -28.29 23.35
CA ILE A 11 -5.80 -28.32 23.16
C ILE A 11 -5.46 -28.42 21.67
N VAL A 12 -6.15 -29.28 20.90
CA VAL A 12 -5.89 -29.43 19.46
C VAL A 12 -6.12 -28.10 18.72
N VAL A 13 -7.25 -27.43 18.95
CA VAL A 13 -7.55 -26.15 18.30
C VAL A 13 -6.54 -25.06 18.72
N LEU A 14 -6.17 -25.02 19.99
CA LEU A 14 -5.19 -24.06 20.50
C LEU A 14 -3.82 -24.27 19.83
N VAL A 15 -3.35 -25.52 19.78
CA VAL A 15 -2.06 -25.87 19.16
C VAL A 15 -2.07 -25.59 17.67
N CYS A 16 -3.10 -26.03 16.95
CA CYS A 16 -3.23 -25.78 15.51
C CYS A 16 -3.33 -24.29 15.19
N GLY A 17 -4.11 -23.52 15.95
CA GLY A 17 -4.25 -22.07 15.76
C GLY A 17 -2.96 -21.31 16.06
N LEU A 18 -2.28 -21.64 17.16
CA LEU A 18 -1.01 -21.01 17.51
C LEU A 18 0.11 -21.39 16.53
N ALA A 19 0.21 -22.67 16.15
CA ALA A 19 1.17 -23.14 15.15
C ALA A 19 0.93 -22.46 13.79
N GLY A 20 -0.33 -22.41 13.34
CA GLY A 20 -0.72 -21.72 12.12
C GLY A 20 -0.36 -20.23 12.15
N TYR A 21 -0.66 -19.54 13.25
CA TYR A 21 -0.27 -18.14 13.44
C TYR A 21 1.24 -17.93 13.35
N LEU A 22 2.02 -18.74 14.07
CA LEU A 22 3.48 -18.62 14.08
C LEU A 22 4.10 -18.91 12.71
N LEU A 23 3.63 -19.95 12.01
CA LEU A 23 4.09 -20.31 10.67
C LEU A 23 3.77 -19.24 9.63
N VAL A 24 2.53 -18.73 9.63
CA VAL A 24 2.13 -17.66 8.70
C VAL A 24 2.91 -16.38 8.98
N ARG A 25 3.05 -16.00 10.25
CA ARG A 25 3.79 -14.80 10.65
C ARG A 25 5.27 -14.89 10.29
N SER A 26 5.92 -16.02 10.53
CA SER A 26 7.34 -16.21 10.19
C SER A 26 7.55 -16.23 8.67
N SER A 27 6.69 -16.92 7.92
CA SER A 27 6.78 -17.02 6.46
C SER A 27 6.52 -15.68 5.77
N LEU A 28 5.54 -14.91 6.24
CA LEU A 28 5.30 -13.56 5.71
C LEU A 28 6.46 -12.63 6.05
N LYS A 29 6.99 -12.69 7.27
CA LYS A 29 8.12 -11.86 7.66
C LYS A 29 9.34 -12.12 6.77
N SER A 30 9.73 -13.38 6.57
CA SER A 30 10.87 -13.71 5.71
C SER A 30 10.63 -13.34 4.26
N TYR A 31 9.40 -13.54 3.74
CA TYR A 31 9.03 -13.13 2.39
C TYR A 31 9.18 -11.61 2.18
N PHE A 32 8.61 -10.80 3.08
CA PHE A 32 8.70 -9.34 2.97
C PHE A 32 10.13 -8.83 3.16
N GLU A 33 10.91 -9.42 4.05
CA GLU A 33 12.33 -9.08 4.21
C GLU A 33 13.12 -9.34 2.92
N GLN A 34 12.92 -10.51 2.28
CA GLN A 34 13.55 -10.84 1.01
C GLN A 34 13.07 -9.94 -0.14
N GLU A 35 11.79 -9.61 -0.21
CA GLU A 35 11.26 -8.71 -1.24
C GLU A 35 11.75 -7.28 -1.06
N VAL A 36 11.83 -6.79 0.18
CA VAL A 36 12.43 -5.48 0.50
C VAL A 36 13.90 -5.46 0.07
N GLU A 37 14.65 -6.51 0.38
CA GLU A 37 16.06 -6.63 0.03
C GLU A 37 16.27 -6.69 -1.49
N GLY A 38 15.46 -7.50 -2.19
CA GLY A 38 15.51 -7.65 -3.64
C GLY A 38 15.07 -6.40 -4.40
N SER A 39 14.00 -5.74 -3.96
CA SER A 39 13.55 -4.48 -4.56
C SER A 39 14.57 -3.37 -4.39
N LEU A 40 15.21 -3.27 -3.22
CA LEU A 40 16.20 -2.23 -2.94
C LEU A 40 17.38 -2.26 -3.93
N SER A 41 17.93 -3.43 -4.26
CA SER A 41 19.02 -3.52 -5.25
C SER A 41 18.57 -3.19 -6.67
N ARG A 42 17.35 -3.61 -7.07
CA ARG A 42 16.81 -3.26 -8.39
C ARG A 42 16.59 -1.75 -8.51
N ASP A 43 15.98 -1.16 -7.49
CA ASP A 43 15.68 0.27 -7.45
C ASP A 43 16.96 1.12 -7.38
N GLN A 44 18.00 0.63 -6.70
CA GLN A 44 19.33 1.24 -6.73
C GLN A 44 19.90 1.27 -8.16
N SER A 45 19.92 0.15 -8.88
CA SER A 45 20.42 0.14 -10.26
C SER A 45 19.61 1.07 -11.18
N LEU A 46 18.28 1.06 -11.05
CA LEU A 46 17.41 1.93 -11.82
C LEU A 46 17.62 3.40 -11.50
N PHE A 47 17.88 3.74 -10.23
CA PHE A 47 18.23 5.08 -9.82
C PHE A 47 19.55 5.55 -10.44
N GLU A 48 20.58 4.70 -10.44
CA GLU A 48 21.88 5.03 -11.03
C GLU A 48 21.77 5.25 -12.54
N ASP A 49 21.10 4.35 -13.25
CA ASP A 49 20.86 4.44 -14.69
C ASP A 49 20.05 5.69 -15.04
N SER A 50 18.96 5.95 -14.29
CA SER A 50 18.13 7.14 -14.45
C SER A 50 18.95 8.42 -14.29
N ARG A 51 19.83 8.46 -13.29
CA ARG A 51 20.66 9.64 -13.03
C ARG A 51 21.74 9.84 -14.09
N MET A 52 22.36 8.77 -14.58
CA MET A 52 23.30 8.84 -15.70
C MET A 52 22.62 9.33 -16.98
N LEU A 53 21.39 8.86 -17.25
CA LEU A 53 20.60 9.35 -18.38
C LEU A 53 20.22 10.82 -18.21
N ALA A 54 19.77 11.22 -17.02
CA ALA A 54 19.45 12.62 -16.71
C ALA A 54 20.67 13.55 -16.90
N GLY A 55 21.86 13.09 -16.52
CA GLY A 55 23.12 13.80 -16.79
C GLY A 55 23.36 14.00 -18.29
N ARG A 56 23.18 12.97 -19.13
CA ARG A 56 23.35 13.10 -20.58
C ARG A 56 22.33 14.08 -21.20
N LEU A 57 21.07 14.00 -20.77
CA LEU A 57 20.03 14.93 -21.21
C LEU A 57 20.37 16.37 -20.79
N LEU A 58 20.93 16.55 -19.58
CA LEU A 58 21.39 17.85 -19.12
C LEU A 58 22.54 18.37 -19.99
N GLU A 59 23.53 17.53 -20.29
CA GLU A 59 24.67 17.87 -21.15
C GLU A 59 24.21 18.37 -22.52
N ASP A 60 23.32 17.62 -23.18
CA ASP A 60 22.79 17.97 -24.50
C ASP A 60 22.01 19.29 -24.47
N LEU A 61 21.22 19.49 -23.43
CA LEU A 61 20.46 20.71 -23.25
C LEU A 61 21.39 21.92 -23.08
N VAL A 62 22.41 21.81 -22.21
CA VAL A 62 23.36 22.91 -21.95
C VAL A 62 24.22 23.17 -23.19
N ARG A 63 24.64 22.11 -23.90
CA ARG A 63 25.33 22.19 -25.19
C ARG A 63 24.52 22.98 -26.22
N GLN A 64 23.22 22.69 -26.34
CA GLN A 64 22.34 23.40 -27.26
C GLN A 64 22.26 24.90 -26.91
N ARG A 65 22.16 25.25 -25.63
CA ARG A 65 22.09 26.64 -25.18
C ARG A 65 23.42 27.39 -25.34
N ALA A 66 24.54 26.75 -25.04
CA ALA A 66 25.87 27.36 -25.16
C ALA A 66 26.23 27.74 -26.61
N ARG A 67 25.68 27.02 -27.60
CA ARG A 67 25.83 27.32 -29.03
C ARG A 67 24.84 28.35 -29.57
N GLY A 68 23.91 28.84 -28.73
CA GLY A 68 22.93 29.85 -29.11
C GLY A 68 23.59 31.19 -29.44
N GLN A 69 22.98 31.94 -30.37
CA GLN A 69 23.49 33.28 -30.75
C GLN A 69 23.53 34.25 -29.57
N SER A 70 22.60 34.13 -28.62
CA SER A 70 22.54 34.95 -27.41
C SER A 70 23.74 34.74 -26.49
N ALA A 71 24.17 33.49 -26.30
CA ALA A 71 25.37 33.14 -25.54
C ALA A 71 26.63 33.73 -26.19
N VAL A 72 26.75 33.64 -27.52
CA VAL A 72 27.88 34.22 -28.27
C VAL A 72 27.86 35.74 -28.26
N ALA A 73 26.69 36.38 -28.24
CA ALA A 73 26.53 37.83 -28.26
C ALA A 73 27.14 38.52 -27.04
N VAL A 74 27.16 37.85 -25.88
CA VAL A 74 27.82 38.33 -24.65
C VAL A 74 29.30 38.69 -24.88
N PHE A 75 29.97 37.95 -25.76
CA PHE A 75 31.40 38.08 -26.02
C PHE A 75 31.71 39.08 -27.15
N THR A 76 30.72 39.88 -27.60
CA THR A 76 30.96 40.98 -28.54
C THR A 76 31.52 42.22 -27.83
N ALA A 77 31.14 42.41 -26.56
CA ALA A 77 31.72 43.44 -25.70
C ALA A 77 33.18 43.11 -25.30
N PRO A 78 34.04 44.13 -25.08
CA PRO A 78 35.44 43.92 -24.73
C PRO A 78 35.62 43.06 -23.47
N ALA A 79 36.68 42.26 -23.44
CA ALA A 79 37.03 41.45 -22.26
C ALA A 79 37.24 42.33 -21.02
N GLY A 80 36.67 41.93 -19.89
CA GLY A 80 36.76 42.67 -18.63
C GLY A 80 35.88 43.93 -18.53
N SER A 81 35.14 44.29 -19.60
CA SER A 81 34.23 45.44 -19.56
C SER A 81 32.98 45.18 -18.72
N ASP A 82 32.45 46.25 -18.13
CA ASP A 82 31.19 46.23 -17.39
C ASP A 82 30.01 45.85 -18.30
N ASP A 83 30.06 46.25 -19.58
CA ASP A 83 29.04 45.90 -20.57
C ASP A 83 29.00 44.39 -20.83
N ARG A 84 30.17 43.74 -20.94
CA ARG A 84 30.25 42.27 -21.07
C ARG A 84 29.68 41.57 -19.84
N ARG A 85 29.93 42.10 -18.65
CA ARG A 85 29.39 41.54 -17.39
C ARG A 85 27.87 41.69 -17.32
N ARG A 86 27.33 42.86 -17.68
CA ARG A 86 25.87 43.08 -17.74
C ARG A 86 25.20 42.18 -18.78
N ALA A 87 25.79 42.04 -19.96
CA ALA A 87 25.29 41.13 -20.99
C ALA A 87 25.30 39.67 -20.50
N ALA A 88 26.38 39.22 -19.86
CA ALA A 88 26.48 37.88 -19.28
C ALA A 88 25.43 37.64 -18.19
N PHE A 89 25.15 38.64 -17.35
CA PHE A 89 24.12 38.56 -16.32
C PHE A 89 22.72 38.37 -16.91
N VAL A 90 22.36 39.22 -17.87
CA VAL A 90 21.06 39.16 -18.57
C VAL A 90 20.89 37.79 -19.25
N GLU A 91 21.93 37.31 -19.93
CA GLU A 91 21.89 36.00 -20.57
C GLU A 91 21.77 34.86 -19.56
N ALA A 92 22.52 34.89 -18.45
CA ALA A 92 22.43 33.88 -17.41
C ALA A 92 21.03 33.83 -16.77
N GLN A 93 20.38 34.98 -16.57
CA GLN A 93 18.99 35.05 -16.10
C GLN A 93 18.01 34.48 -17.12
N ALA A 94 18.13 34.87 -18.39
CA ALA A 94 17.28 34.36 -19.46
C ALA A 94 17.40 32.84 -19.60
N MET A 95 18.62 32.30 -19.52
CA MET A 95 18.86 30.86 -19.52
C MET A 95 18.27 30.18 -18.29
N SER A 96 18.45 30.76 -17.09
CA SER A 96 17.88 30.24 -15.84
C SER A 96 16.35 30.15 -15.91
N ALA A 97 15.69 31.21 -16.39
CA ALA A 97 14.23 31.24 -16.54
C ALA A 97 13.75 30.22 -17.60
N ALA A 98 14.44 30.14 -18.74
CA ALA A 98 14.08 29.21 -19.82
C ALA A 98 14.38 27.73 -19.48
N LEU A 99 15.17 27.46 -18.44
CA LEU A 99 15.38 26.12 -17.88
C LEU A 99 14.28 25.74 -16.88
N GLU A 100 13.76 26.73 -16.16
CA GLU A 100 12.67 26.58 -15.20
C GLU A 100 11.31 26.38 -15.91
N ASP A 101 10.98 27.24 -16.88
CA ASP A 101 9.68 27.30 -17.56
C ASP A 101 9.39 26.08 -18.44
N ARG A 102 10.41 25.45 -19.02
CA ARG A 102 10.22 24.32 -19.96
C ARG A 102 9.87 22.99 -19.32
N GLY A 103 9.72 22.89 -17.99
CA GLY A 103 9.28 21.66 -17.32
C GLY A 103 10.21 20.44 -17.52
N GLN A 104 11.33 20.59 -18.22
CA GLN A 104 12.21 19.48 -18.61
C GLN A 104 12.92 18.85 -17.41
N MET A 105 13.04 19.58 -16.30
CA MET A 105 13.59 19.06 -15.04
C MET A 105 12.73 19.30 -13.80
N GLY A 106 11.67 20.12 -13.89
CA GLY A 106 10.80 20.44 -12.74
C GLY A 106 11.53 21.10 -11.56
N ARG A 107 12.72 21.66 -11.77
CA ARG A 107 13.55 22.34 -10.76
C ARG A 107 14.24 23.56 -11.38
N ARG A 108 14.42 24.62 -10.59
CA ARG A 108 15.17 25.82 -10.99
C ARG A 108 16.68 25.58 -10.80
N PRO A 109 17.54 26.03 -11.75
CA PRO A 109 18.98 25.96 -11.56
C PRO A 109 19.46 27.00 -10.53
N GLU A 110 20.29 26.57 -9.58
CA GLU A 110 20.90 27.43 -8.55
C GLU A 110 22.14 28.17 -9.06
N LEU A 111 22.80 27.60 -10.06
CA LEU A 111 23.94 28.19 -10.74
C LEU A 111 23.67 28.20 -12.24
N VAL A 112 23.63 29.38 -12.84
CA VAL A 112 23.83 29.54 -14.28
C VAL A 112 24.89 30.61 -14.45
N ALA A 113 26.06 30.23 -14.96
CA ALA A 113 27.21 31.11 -15.06
C ALA A 113 27.85 31.02 -16.44
N LEU A 114 28.30 32.17 -16.95
CA LEU A 114 29.13 32.24 -18.15
C LEU A 114 30.58 32.49 -17.73
N THR A 115 31.51 31.74 -18.30
CA THR A 115 32.94 31.89 -18.03
C THR A 115 33.70 32.46 -19.22
N ASP A 116 34.89 32.99 -18.96
CA ASP A 116 35.88 33.25 -19.99
C ASP A 116 36.58 31.96 -20.45
N GLU A 117 37.50 32.09 -21.41
CA GLU A 117 38.34 31.01 -21.97
C GLU A 117 39.21 30.29 -20.92
N ARG A 118 39.44 30.93 -19.77
CA ARG A 118 40.22 30.37 -18.67
C ARG A 118 39.33 29.68 -17.62
N GLY A 119 38.00 29.77 -17.75
CA GLY A 119 37.06 29.23 -16.77
C GLY A 119 36.74 30.19 -15.62
N ARG A 120 37.07 31.48 -15.74
CA ARG A 120 36.71 32.49 -14.73
C ARG A 120 35.31 33.01 -14.98
N ILE A 121 34.51 33.12 -13.93
CA ILE A 121 33.12 33.60 -14.03
C ILE A 121 33.11 35.07 -14.47
N ILE A 122 32.41 35.33 -15.58
CA ILE A 122 32.09 36.68 -16.06
C ILE A 122 30.89 37.21 -15.28
N SER A 123 29.84 36.40 -15.17
CA SER A 123 28.65 36.71 -14.38
C SER A 123 27.78 35.46 -14.16
N ARG A 124 26.82 35.52 -13.22
CA ARG A 124 25.84 34.45 -12.92
C ARG A 124 24.43 34.98 -12.73
N ASN A 125 23.44 34.10 -12.83
CA ASN A 125 22.00 34.40 -12.80
C ASN A 125 21.49 35.18 -11.57
N VAL A 126 22.13 35.06 -10.40
CA VAL A 126 21.60 35.66 -9.15
C VAL A 126 22.01 37.12 -8.99
N ASP A 127 23.30 37.42 -9.14
CA ASP A 127 23.87 38.76 -8.95
C ASP A 127 25.01 38.94 -9.95
N PRO A 128 25.08 40.07 -10.67
CA PRO A 128 26.12 40.34 -11.65
C PRO A 128 27.55 40.28 -11.08
N ASN A 129 27.72 40.58 -9.79
CA ASN A 129 29.02 40.61 -9.10
C ASN A 129 29.30 39.34 -8.28
N ALA A 130 28.31 38.48 -8.08
CA ALA A 130 28.52 37.25 -7.31
C ALA A 130 29.53 36.34 -8.02
N HIS A 131 30.58 35.97 -7.28
CA HIS A 131 31.67 35.12 -7.77
C HIS A 131 32.40 35.66 -9.01
N PHE A 132 32.31 36.96 -9.29
CA PHE A 132 33.03 37.58 -10.38
C PHE A 132 34.53 37.24 -10.31
N MET A 133 35.10 36.80 -11.43
CA MET A 133 36.50 36.38 -11.57
C MET A 133 36.91 35.15 -10.73
N ARG A 134 35.99 34.47 -10.04
CA ARG A 134 36.27 33.18 -9.41
C ARG A 134 36.68 32.18 -10.48
N ASP A 135 37.81 31.52 -10.26
CA ASP A 135 38.42 30.60 -11.21
C ASP A 135 37.89 29.18 -11.02
N LEU A 136 36.84 28.84 -11.78
CA LEU A 136 36.30 27.48 -11.80
C LEU A 136 37.25 26.50 -12.50
N GLY A 137 38.11 26.97 -13.40
CA GLY A 137 39.09 26.15 -14.11
C GLY A 137 40.09 25.49 -13.18
N THR A 138 40.49 26.22 -12.14
CA THR A 138 41.38 25.73 -11.09
C THR A 138 40.63 24.97 -10.00
N GLU A 139 39.47 25.47 -9.56
CA GLU A 139 38.69 24.86 -8.46
C GLU A 139 38.03 23.52 -8.87
N PHE A 140 37.51 23.45 -10.09
CA PHE A 140 36.79 22.29 -10.62
C PHE A 140 37.40 21.85 -11.96
N PRO A 141 38.40 20.94 -11.94
CA PRO A 141 39.11 20.53 -13.14
C PRO A 141 38.24 20.02 -14.31
N SER A 142 37.02 19.54 -14.04
CA SER A 142 36.06 19.09 -15.06
C SER A 142 35.69 20.17 -16.07
N ILE A 143 35.62 21.44 -15.69
CA ILE A 143 35.25 22.51 -16.63
C ILE A 143 36.26 22.64 -17.79
N ARG A 144 37.50 22.15 -17.62
CA ARG A 144 38.51 22.14 -18.67
C ARG A 144 38.14 21.26 -19.87
N PHE A 145 37.25 20.27 -19.70
CA PHE A 145 36.68 19.54 -20.82
C PHE A 145 35.82 20.46 -21.69
N ALA A 146 34.93 21.23 -21.05
CA ALA A 146 34.10 22.22 -21.74
C ALA A 146 34.96 23.27 -22.45
N LEU A 147 36.01 23.77 -21.80
CA LEU A 147 36.92 24.76 -22.41
C LEU A 147 37.77 24.21 -23.56
N ARG A 148 37.86 22.88 -23.72
CA ARG A 148 38.50 22.22 -24.88
C ARG A 148 37.53 21.91 -26.02
N GLY A 149 36.22 22.09 -25.81
CA GLY A 149 35.19 21.86 -26.82
C GLY A 149 34.23 20.70 -26.54
N ASP A 150 34.43 19.96 -25.44
CA ASP A 150 33.59 18.83 -25.06
C ASP A 150 32.74 19.18 -23.84
N PRO A 151 31.40 19.18 -23.92
CA PRO A 151 30.62 19.39 -22.72
C PRO A 151 30.75 18.20 -21.77
N ILE A 152 30.40 18.45 -20.52
CA ILE A 152 30.67 17.55 -19.42
C ILE A 152 29.59 17.71 -18.37
N THR A 153 29.26 16.62 -17.68
CA THR A 153 28.55 16.66 -16.40
C THR A 153 29.47 16.25 -15.25
N ASP A 154 29.25 16.82 -14.08
CA ASP A 154 29.99 16.49 -12.86
C ASP A 154 29.16 16.84 -11.61
N ILE A 155 29.61 16.42 -10.44
CA ILE A 155 29.02 16.83 -9.17
C ILE A 155 30.01 17.74 -8.44
N TRP A 156 29.58 18.97 -8.15
CA TRP A 156 30.41 19.95 -7.46
C TRP A 156 29.84 20.28 -6.09
N GLN A 157 30.73 20.43 -5.11
CA GLN A 157 30.38 21.18 -3.92
C GLN A 157 30.73 22.65 -4.17
N PHE A 158 29.72 23.45 -4.49
CA PHE A 158 29.88 24.88 -4.79
C PHE A 158 29.30 25.69 -3.61
N ASP A 159 30.19 26.35 -2.88
CA ASP A 159 29.87 26.98 -1.59
C ASP A 159 29.27 25.97 -0.59
N ALA A 160 28.05 26.22 -0.14
CA ALA A 160 27.30 25.34 0.73
C ALA A 160 26.47 24.29 -0.04
N LEU A 161 26.39 24.40 -1.37
CA LEU A 161 25.48 23.59 -2.19
C LEU A 161 26.19 22.38 -2.82
N LEU A 162 25.49 21.25 -2.89
CA LEU A 162 25.89 20.10 -3.69
C LEU A 162 25.15 20.15 -5.03
N LEU A 163 25.86 20.52 -6.08
CA LEU A 163 25.29 20.77 -7.40
C LEU A 163 25.55 19.63 -8.37
N ASP A 164 24.49 19.25 -9.08
CA ASP A 164 24.53 18.47 -10.30
C ASP A 164 24.80 19.43 -11.46
N ILE A 165 26.02 19.39 -12.00
CA ILE A 165 26.58 20.37 -12.92
C ILE A 165 26.63 19.81 -14.32
N ALA A 166 26.30 20.66 -15.30
CA ALA A 166 26.71 20.50 -16.67
C ALA A 166 27.40 21.76 -17.17
N ALA A 167 28.48 21.57 -17.90
CA ALA A 167 29.23 22.64 -18.55
C ALA A 167 29.37 22.36 -20.04
N ALA A 168 29.22 23.38 -20.88
CA ALA A 168 29.38 23.25 -22.32
C ALA A 168 30.16 24.43 -22.92
N PRO A 169 30.95 24.21 -24.00
CA PRO A 169 31.70 25.26 -24.67
C PRO A 169 30.77 26.28 -25.34
N ILE A 170 31.13 27.55 -25.23
CA ILE A 170 30.64 28.61 -26.09
C ILE A 170 31.67 28.78 -27.20
N VAL A 171 31.25 28.57 -28.45
CA VAL A 171 32.15 28.52 -29.62
C VAL A 171 31.83 29.66 -30.58
N ARG A 172 32.87 30.33 -31.09
CA ARG A 172 32.79 31.33 -32.16
C ARG A 172 33.88 31.06 -33.19
N ASP A 173 33.53 31.04 -34.48
CA ASP A 173 34.48 30.87 -35.59
C ASP A 173 35.48 29.71 -35.40
N ASN A 174 34.99 28.60 -34.83
CA ASN A 174 35.74 27.38 -34.52
C ASN A 174 36.69 27.44 -33.30
N GLY A 175 36.68 28.52 -32.52
CA GLY A 175 37.39 28.64 -31.25
C GLY A 175 36.45 28.65 -30.03
N VAL A 176 36.88 28.03 -28.92
CA VAL A 176 36.17 28.10 -27.65
C VAL A 176 36.49 29.44 -26.98
N ILE A 177 35.48 30.29 -26.82
CA ILE A 177 35.61 31.64 -26.24
C ILE A 177 35.17 31.72 -24.78
N GLY A 178 34.65 30.61 -24.24
CA GLY A 178 34.19 30.48 -22.86
C GLY A 178 33.38 29.21 -22.66
N ALA A 179 32.76 29.07 -21.48
CA ALA A 179 31.85 27.99 -21.18
C ALA A 179 30.56 28.50 -20.52
N LEU A 180 29.46 27.81 -20.79
CA LEU A 180 28.23 27.91 -20.04
C LEU A 180 28.22 26.82 -18.97
N VAL A 181 28.00 27.19 -17.72
CA VAL A 181 27.90 26.27 -16.58
C VAL A 181 26.51 26.37 -15.99
N VAL A 182 25.83 25.24 -15.86
CA VAL A 182 24.51 25.12 -15.24
C VAL A 182 24.57 24.10 -14.12
N GLY A 183 24.07 24.45 -12.94
CA GLY A 183 24.06 23.63 -11.74
C GLY A 183 22.71 23.59 -11.07
N PHE A 184 22.26 22.39 -10.72
CA PHE A 184 21.03 22.17 -9.97
C PHE A 184 21.35 21.61 -8.59
N ASP A 185 20.72 22.17 -7.56
CA ASP A 185 20.91 21.68 -6.21
C ASP A 185 20.28 20.29 -5.99
N ILE A 186 21.06 19.43 -5.33
CA ILE A 186 20.64 18.12 -4.87
C ILE A 186 19.94 18.26 -3.53
N SER A 187 18.82 19.00 -3.54
CA SER A 187 18.14 19.46 -2.34
C SER A 187 17.31 18.37 -1.64
N ASN A 188 16.78 18.68 -0.45
CA ASN A 188 15.75 17.86 0.22
C ASN A 188 14.51 17.66 -0.67
N GLY A 189 14.17 18.66 -1.48
CA GLY A 189 13.09 18.57 -2.45
C GLY A 189 13.36 17.51 -3.51
N GLN A 190 14.60 17.45 -4.03
CA GLN A 190 15.00 16.39 -4.96
C GLN A 190 14.94 15.01 -4.29
N ALA A 191 15.48 14.87 -3.07
CA ALA A 191 15.44 13.59 -2.35
C ALA A 191 13.99 13.08 -2.17
N ARG A 192 13.04 13.98 -1.86
CA ARG A 192 11.61 13.64 -1.76
C ARG A 192 10.98 13.28 -3.10
N ALA A 193 11.37 13.96 -4.18
CA ALA A 193 10.92 13.60 -5.53
C ALA A 193 11.40 12.20 -5.92
N GLU A 194 12.64 11.83 -5.57
CA GLU A 194 13.12 10.47 -5.79
C GLU A 194 12.44 9.44 -4.88
N LYS A 195 12.16 9.78 -3.61
CA LYS A 195 11.32 8.95 -2.75
C LYS A 195 9.95 8.67 -3.36
N ALA A 196 9.32 9.67 -3.96
CA ALA A 196 8.03 9.49 -4.63
C ALA A 196 8.12 8.55 -5.85
N ARG A 197 9.28 8.50 -6.53
CA ARG A 197 9.51 7.63 -7.70
C ARG A 197 9.84 6.18 -7.32
N PHE A 198 10.71 6.00 -6.34
CA PHE A 198 11.24 4.67 -5.98
C PHE A 198 10.58 4.07 -4.73
N ALA A 199 9.73 4.83 -4.02
CA ALA A 199 9.18 4.46 -2.72
C ALA A 199 10.25 4.09 -1.67
N LYS A 200 11.47 4.62 -1.84
CA LYS A 200 12.62 4.43 -0.93
C LYS A 200 13.04 5.78 -0.34
N GLU A 201 13.50 5.79 0.90
CA GLU A 201 14.13 6.99 1.44
C GLU A 201 15.53 7.14 0.84
N ILE A 202 15.94 8.36 0.55
CA ILE A 202 17.25 8.67 -0.02
C ILE A 202 17.92 9.75 0.81
N GLY A 203 19.21 9.57 1.08
CA GLY A 203 20.09 10.57 1.68
C GLY A 203 21.29 10.83 0.78
N TYR A 204 21.61 12.09 0.53
CA TYR A 204 22.79 12.52 -0.20
C TYR A 204 23.84 13.05 0.77
N PHE A 205 25.09 12.73 0.50
CA PHE A 205 26.22 13.02 1.37
C PHE A 205 27.34 13.64 0.56
N THR A 206 28.10 14.52 1.22
CA THR A 206 29.33 15.08 0.67
C THR A 206 30.36 15.23 1.78
N LYS A 207 31.61 14.84 1.53
CA LYS A 207 32.71 14.90 2.52
C LYS A 207 32.33 14.24 3.86
N GLY A 208 31.63 13.10 3.79
CA GLY A 208 31.19 12.33 4.96
C GLY A 208 30.09 12.99 5.81
N ARG A 209 29.46 14.06 5.32
CA ARG A 209 28.34 14.73 6.00
C ARG A 209 27.06 14.57 5.20
N LEU A 210 25.95 14.37 5.89
CA LEU A 210 24.63 14.39 5.25
C LEU A 210 24.35 15.80 4.74
N TYR A 211 24.08 15.90 3.44
CA TYR A 211 23.74 17.14 2.76
C TYR A 211 22.23 17.33 2.71
N SER A 212 21.52 16.34 2.17
CA SER A 212 20.08 16.39 2.00
C SER A 212 19.46 15.00 2.13
N THR A 213 18.18 14.94 2.48
CA THR A 213 17.47 13.67 2.64
C THR A 213 15.96 13.81 2.41
N SER A 214 15.33 12.72 2.02
CA SER A 214 13.89 12.58 1.91
C SER A 214 13.19 12.41 3.26
N LEU A 215 13.92 12.03 4.32
CA LEU A 215 13.36 11.88 5.66
C LEU A 215 12.80 13.22 6.18
N GLU A 216 11.60 13.15 6.73
CA GLU A 216 10.97 14.30 7.39
C GLU A 216 11.69 14.63 8.71
N GLY A 217 11.69 15.90 9.11
CA GLY A 217 12.45 16.38 10.29
C GLY A 217 13.93 16.70 10.03
N ALA A 218 14.40 16.61 8.78
CA ALA A 218 15.76 16.97 8.34
C ALA A 218 16.00 18.49 8.17
N GLY A 219 15.47 19.31 9.07
CA GLY A 219 15.68 20.76 9.06
C GLY A 219 16.86 21.20 9.94
N PRO A 220 17.45 22.39 9.71
CA PRO A 220 18.57 22.93 10.48
C PRO A 220 18.31 23.19 11.98
N GLY A 221 17.10 22.88 12.48
CA GLY A 221 16.71 22.98 13.90
C GLY A 221 16.45 21.65 14.60
N GLY A 222 16.73 20.50 13.97
CA GLY A 222 16.55 19.20 14.60
C GLY A 222 17.60 18.96 15.68
N GLY A 223 17.16 18.67 16.91
CA GLY A 223 18.03 18.23 18.00
C GLY A 223 18.80 16.94 17.65
N ASP A 224 19.62 16.45 18.59
CA ASP A 224 20.46 15.25 18.42
C ASP A 224 19.68 13.96 18.06
N SER A 225 18.35 13.96 18.26
CA SER A 225 17.42 12.88 17.95
C SER A 225 16.66 13.04 16.62
N SER A 226 17.10 13.92 15.71
CA SER A 226 16.45 14.03 14.40
C SER A 226 16.71 12.79 13.53
N PRO A 227 15.72 12.28 12.77
CA PRO A 227 15.89 11.11 11.90
C PRO A 227 17.06 11.25 10.92
N ALA A 228 17.33 12.48 10.47
CA ALA A 228 18.46 12.79 9.60
C ALA A 228 19.83 12.58 10.28
N ARG A 229 19.99 12.97 11.55
CA ARG A 229 21.23 12.74 12.31
C ARG A 229 21.44 11.27 12.60
N GLU A 230 20.38 10.55 12.97
CA GLU A 230 20.44 9.10 13.17
C GLU A 230 20.82 8.37 11.88
N MET A 231 20.21 8.71 10.75
CA MET A 231 20.61 8.20 9.44
C MET A 231 22.09 8.47 9.20
N ALA A 232 22.51 9.74 9.31
CA ALA A 232 23.89 10.12 9.03
C ALA A 232 24.88 9.29 9.85
N LYS A 233 24.66 9.19 11.16
CA LYS A 233 25.53 8.41 12.06
C LYS A 233 25.58 6.95 11.67
N ALA A 234 24.45 6.34 11.33
CA ALA A 234 24.37 4.91 11.10
C ALA A 234 24.95 4.48 9.74
N VAL A 235 24.85 5.33 8.71
CA VAL A 235 25.24 4.96 7.33
C VAL A 235 26.64 5.44 6.93
N THR A 236 27.18 6.44 7.64
CA THR A 236 28.50 7.05 7.29
C THR A 236 29.63 6.03 7.17
N PRO A 237 29.79 5.03 8.06
CA PRO A 237 30.88 4.06 7.94
C PRO A 237 30.80 3.25 6.64
N ALA A 238 29.64 2.70 6.32
CA ALA A 238 29.42 1.92 5.10
C ALA A 238 29.57 2.80 3.84
N LEU A 239 29.08 4.04 3.90
CA LEU A 239 29.21 4.99 2.80
C LEU A 239 30.66 5.39 2.53
N ALA A 240 31.46 5.61 3.57
CA ALA A 240 32.88 5.92 3.41
C ALA A 240 33.61 4.79 2.68
N THR A 241 33.32 3.54 3.03
CA THR A 241 33.86 2.36 2.33
C THR A 241 33.38 2.29 0.88
N ALA A 242 32.09 2.50 0.62
CA ALA A 242 31.52 2.47 -0.72
C ALA A 242 32.14 3.55 -1.65
N ILE A 243 32.31 4.76 -1.13
CA ILE A 243 32.98 5.87 -1.82
C ILE A 243 34.43 5.49 -2.14
N GLN A 244 35.18 4.98 -1.16
CA GLN A 244 36.58 4.60 -1.33
C GLN A 244 36.74 3.48 -2.38
N GLN A 245 35.86 2.48 -2.35
CA GLN A 245 35.87 1.35 -3.28
C GLN A 245 35.26 1.68 -4.64
N ARG A 246 34.62 2.85 -4.79
CA ARG A 246 33.87 3.27 -5.97
C ARG A 246 32.83 2.23 -6.41
N SER A 247 32.21 1.58 -5.43
CA SER A 247 31.22 0.53 -5.62
C SER A 247 30.15 0.65 -4.56
N ALA A 248 28.94 0.21 -4.89
CA ALA A 248 27.88 0.06 -3.90
C ALA A 248 28.29 -0.92 -2.80
N SER A 249 27.86 -0.62 -1.57
CA SER A 249 28.01 -1.51 -0.43
C SER A 249 27.11 -2.73 -0.57
N ASN A 250 27.41 -3.78 0.18
CA ASN A 250 26.40 -4.78 0.50
C ASN A 250 25.23 -4.13 1.26
N ARG A 251 24.08 -4.79 1.25
CA ARG A 251 22.91 -4.38 2.02
C ARG A 251 23.19 -4.56 3.51
N PHE A 252 22.77 -3.61 4.32
CA PHE A 252 22.93 -3.68 5.77
C PHE A 252 21.69 -3.14 6.50
N PRO A 253 21.31 -3.73 7.64
CA PRO A 253 20.20 -3.24 8.44
C PRO A 253 20.57 -1.94 9.14
N VAL A 254 19.60 -1.04 9.28
CA VAL A 254 19.75 0.20 10.02
C VAL A 254 18.44 0.59 10.72
N ALA A 255 18.54 1.01 11.97
CA ALA A 255 17.41 1.54 12.72
C ALA A 255 17.48 3.08 12.72
N ILE A 256 16.40 3.73 12.30
CA ILE A 256 16.29 5.19 12.21
C ILE A 256 14.92 5.60 12.77
N ALA A 257 14.91 6.46 13.78
CA ALA A 257 13.72 7.00 14.44
C ALA A 257 12.72 5.90 14.87
N GLY A 258 13.24 4.79 15.40
CA GLY A 258 12.44 3.65 15.85
C GLY A 258 11.85 2.77 14.73
N SER A 259 12.21 3.03 13.47
CA SER A 259 11.84 2.19 12.32
C SER A 259 13.06 1.45 11.79
N ASP A 260 12.85 0.20 11.38
CA ASP A 260 13.88 -0.65 10.79
C ASP A 260 13.91 -0.47 9.27
N TYR A 261 15.10 -0.31 8.74
CA TYR A 261 15.38 -0.19 7.31
C TYR A 261 16.46 -1.16 6.88
N VAL A 262 16.45 -1.51 5.59
CA VAL A 262 17.62 -2.04 4.91
C VAL A 262 18.21 -0.92 4.05
N ALA A 263 19.52 -0.75 4.13
CA ALA A 263 20.26 0.31 3.46
C ALA A 263 21.21 -0.24 2.40
N ILE A 264 21.39 0.52 1.31
CA ILE A 264 22.52 0.40 0.39
C ILE A 264 23.19 1.78 0.30
N ALA A 265 24.51 1.82 0.47
CA ALA A 265 25.32 3.02 0.32
C ALA A 265 26.16 2.93 -0.95
N ALA A 266 26.25 3.99 -1.73
CA ALA A 266 26.98 3.98 -3.00
C ALA A 266 27.56 5.37 -3.34
N PRO A 267 28.63 5.45 -4.14
CA PRO A 267 29.11 6.72 -4.67
C PRO A 267 28.03 7.36 -5.56
N LEU A 268 27.91 8.68 -5.52
CA LEU A 268 26.93 9.37 -6.36
C LEU A 268 27.31 9.26 -7.84
N PRO A 269 26.41 8.79 -8.73
CA PRO A 269 26.69 8.72 -10.16
C PRO A 269 26.93 10.10 -10.77
N GLY A 270 27.77 10.15 -11.81
CA GLY A 270 28.06 11.37 -12.57
C GLY A 270 29.33 12.11 -12.13
N GLN A 271 29.98 11.69 -11.04
CA GLN A 271 31.25 12.26 -10.57
C GLN A 271 32.41 11.95 -11.53
N ARG A 272 33.10 12.99 -12.02
CA ARG A 272 34.25 12.88 -12.93
C ARG A 272 35.59 13.08 -12.26
N TYR A 273 35.65 13.98 -11.28
CA TYR A 273 36.90 14.34 -10.58
C TYR A 273 36.81 14.14 -9.08
N ASN A 274 35.92 14.90 -8.43
CA ASN A 274 35.73 14.77 -7.00
C ASN A 274 34.82 13.58 -6.77
N HIS A 275 35.35 12.55 -6.10
CA HIS A 275 34.62 11.32 -5.77
C HIS A 275 34.17 11.33 -4.31
N ASP A 276 33.88 12.51 -3.76
CA ASP A 276 33.60 12.69 -2.32
C ASP A 276 32.10 12.72 -2.01
N ALA A 277 31.25 12.67 -3.04
CA ALA A 277 29.80 12.63 -2.90
C ALA A 277 29.29 11.18 -2.97
N GLY A 278 28.30 10.91 -2.13
CA GLY A 278 27.68 9.60 -2.01
C GLY A 278 26.19 9.73 -1.78
N TYR A 279 25.50 8.62 -1.93
CA TYR A 279 24.10 8.53 -1.54
C TYR A 279 23.83 7.23 -0.80
N VAL A 280 22.74 7.23 -0.06
CA VAL A 280 22.21 6.04 0.61
C VAL A 280 20.74 5.93 0.25
N MET A 281 20.33 4.72 -0.12
CA MET A 281 18.94 4.37 -0.35
C MET A 281 18.48 3.42 0.75
N LEU A 282 17.29 3.68 1.31
CA LEU A 282 16.74 2.92 2.43
C LEU A 282 15.34 2.40 2.07
N ALA A 283 15.10 1.13 2.35
CA ALA A 283 13.78 0.52 2.28
C ALA A 283 13.27 0.22 3.68
N SER A 284 12.07 0.72 4.02
CA SER A 284 11.48 0.48 5.35
C SER A 284 10.98 -0.95 5.48
N VAL A 285 11.61 -1.72 6.37
CA VAL A 285 11.16 -3.06 6.76
C VAL A 285 9.91 -2.94 7.61
N THR A 286 9.85 -1.97 8.51
CA THR A 286 8.67 -1.74 9.37
C THR A 286 7.42 -1.46 8.53
N GLN A 287 7.52 -0.63 7.48
CA GLN A 287 6.39 -0.37 6.59
C GLN A 287 5.99 -1.60 5.77
N ALA A 288 6.98 -2.35 5.26
CA ALA A 288 6.72 -3.59 4.52
C ALA A 288 6.06 -4.68 5.37
N LEU A 289 6.36 -4.71 6.67
CA LEU A 289 5.75 -5.66 7.62
C LEU A 289 4.40 -5.20 8.18
N SER A 290 3.91 -4.01 7.82
CA SER A 290 2.59 -3.52 8.29
C SER A 290 1.44 -4.52 8.03
N PRO A 291 1.34 -5.16 6.85
CA PRO A 291 0.31 -6.17 6.60
C PRO A 291 0.43 -7.41 7.48
N VAL A 292 1.63 -7.74 7.97
CA VAL A 292 1.86 -8.88 8.87
C VAL A 292 1.15 -8.68 10.21
N GLY A 293 0.95 -7.43 10.65
CA GLY A 293 0.13 -7.13 11.83
C GLY A 293 -1.31 -7.63 11.72
N ALA A 294 -1.86 -7.70 10.50
CA ALA A 294 -3.22 -8.20 10.25
C ALA A 294 -3.38 -9.72 10.50
N THR A 295 -2.26 -10.47 10.60
CA THR A 295 -2.27 -11.89 10.99
C THR A 295 -2.79 -12.12 12.41
N THR A 296 -2.90 -11.07 13.22
CA THR A 296 -3.61 -11.11 14.51
C THR A 296 -5.05 -11.61 14.36
N SER A 297 -5.67 -11.43 13.19
CA SER A 297 -6.98 -11.99 12.87
C SER A 297 -7.03 -13.52 12.99
N VAL A 298 -5.92 -14.22 12.72
CA VAL A 298 -5.81 -15.69 12.91
C VAL A 298 -5.97 -16.05 14.39
N LEU A 299 -5.41 -15.25 15.30
CA LEU A 299 -5.59 -15.46 16.74
C LEU A 299 -7.05 -15.21 17.15
N ILE A 300 -7.70 -14.20 16.58
CA ILE A 300 -9.13 -13.93 16.83
C ILE A 300 -9.98 -15.11 16.36
N CYS A 301 -9.74 -15.62 15.14
CA CYS A 301 -10.42 -16.82 14.62
C CYS A 301 -10.15 -18.06 15.49
N THR A 302 -8.93 -18.20 16.02
CA THR A 302 -8.58 -19.29 16.94
C THR A 302 -9.37 -19.17 18.24
N ILE A 303 -9.49 -17.97 18.82
CA ILE A 303 -10.29 -17.74 20.03
C ILE A 303 -11.77 -18.05 19.77
N LEU A 304 -12.33 -17.61 18.63
CA LEU A 304 -13.70 -17.93 18.25
C LEU A 304 -13.90 -19.45 18.07
N ALA A 305 -12.94 -20.16 17.47
CA ALA A 305 -12.96 -21.61 17.35
C ALA A 305 -12.91 -22.30 18.72
N LEU A 306 -12.11 -21.81 19.66
CA LEU A 306 -12.04 -22.33 21.03
C LEU A 306 -13.37 -22.14 21.78
N ILE A 307 -14.02 -20.98 21.62
CA ILE A 307 -15.38 -20.73 22.14
C ILE A 307 -16.36 -21.71 21.50
N GLY A 308 -16.30 -21.91 20.19
CA GLY A 308 -17.12 -22.87 19.47
C GLY A 308 -16.97 -24.30 20.00
N VAL A 309 -15.73 -24.76 20.23
CA VAL A 309 -15.44 -26.07 20.83
C VAL A 309 -16.00 -26.17 22.25
N ALA A 310 -15.88 -25.11 23.05
CA ALA A 310 -16.43 -25.10 24.41
C ALA A 310 -17.97 -25.20 24.39
N VAL A 311 -18.65 -24.40 23.56
CA VAL A 311 -20.11 -24.42 23.42
C VAL A 311 -20.60 -25.76 22.89
N MET A 312 -20.02 -26.27 21.80
CA MET A 312 -20.36 -27.59 21.26
C MET A 312 -20.10 -28.70 22.27
N GLY A 313 -18.99 -28.62 23.00
CA GLY A 313 -18.65 -29.57 24.07
C GLY A 313 -19.69 -29.60 25.18
N LEU A 314 -20.18 -28.44 25.62
CA LEU A 314 -21.23 -28.32 26.62
C LEU A 314 -22.58 -28.85 26.11
N LEU A 315 -22.94 -28.53 24.85
CA LEU A 315 -24.16 -29.04 24.22
C LEU A 315 -24.13 -30.56 24.09
N LEU A 316 -23.07 -31.14 23.52
CA LEU A 316 -22.90 -32.59 23.43
C LEU A 316 -22.91 -33.26 24.80
N SER A 317 -22.26 -32.63 25.79
CA SER A 317 -22.23 -33.15 27.15
C SER A 317 -23.63 -33.19 27.78
N ASN A 318 -24.49 -32.22 27.51
CA ASN A 318 -25.86 -32.24 28.02
C ASN A 318 -26.75 -33.18 27.21
N HIS A 319 -26.55 -33.28 25.89
CA HIS A 319 -27.39 -34.08 25.00
C HIS A 319 -27.15 -35.59 25.14
N PHE A 320 -25.88 -36.03 25.24
CA PHE A 320 -25.56 -37.45 25.22
C PHE A 320 -25.15 -38.01 26.60
N LEU A 321 -24.34 -37.29 27.38
CA LEU A 321 -23.80 -37.86 28.62
C LEU A 321 -24.81 -37.87 29.78
N LYS A 322 -25.71 -36.89 29.87
CA LYS A 322 -26.73 -36.87 30.94
C LYS A 322 -27.70 -38.07 30.84
N PRO A 323 -28.27 -38.38 29.66
CA PRO A 323 -29.11 -39.57 29.52
C PRO A 323 -28.37 -40.88 29.85
N ILE A 324 -27.10 -41.00 29.48
CA ILE A 324 -26.30 -42.20 29.78
C ILE A 324 -26.05 -42.34 31.29
N GLU A 325 -25.72 -41.25 31.99
CA GLU A 325 -25.57 -41.25 33.46
C GLU A 325 -26.89 -41.65 34.16
N GLN A 326 -28.03 -41.21 33.64
CA GLN A 326 -29.35 -41.63 34.15
C GLN A 326 -29.61 -43.13 33.94
N ILE A 327 -29.21 -43.69 32.80
CA ILE A 327 -29.26 -45.16 32.57
C ILE A 327 -28.36 -45.87 33.59
N GLU A 328 -27.13 -45.41 33.76
CA GLU A 328 -26.16 -46.00 34.68
C GLU A 328 -26.68 -46.00 36.12
N ASP A 329 -27.13 -44.85 36.62
CA ASP A 329 -27.68 -44.72 37.97
C ASP A 329 -28.94 -45.58 38.17
N GLY A 330 -29.83 -45.62 37.18
CA GLY A 330 -31.05 -46.42 37.27
C GLY A 330 -30.78 -47.93 37.22
N VAL A 331 -29.84 -48.37 36.38
CA VAL A 331 -29.40 -49.78 36.36
C VAL A 331 -28.72 -50.15 37.69
N LEU A 332 -27.90 -49.28 38.27
CA LEU A 332 -27.28 -49.50 39.58
C LEU A 332 -28.33 -49.65 40.69
N ARG A 333 -29.42 -48.87 40.66
CA ARG A 333 -30.53 -49.02 41.63
C ARG A 333 -31.20 -50.39 41.53
N VAL A 334 -31.45 -50.85 40.30
CA VAL A 334 -32.04 -52.16 40.05
C VAL A 334 -31.11 -53.28 40.53
N ILE A 335 -29.81 -53.18 40.24
CA ILE A 335 -28.79 -54.13 40.74
C ILE A 335 -28.76 -54.16 42.28
N ASN A 336 -28.93 -53.01 42.93
CA ASN A 336 -28.97 -52.89 44.39
C ASN A 336 -30.30 -53.33 45.03
N GLY A 337 -31.23 -53.88 44.24
CA GLY A 337 -32.46 -54.51 44.73
C GLY A 337 -33.74 -53.71 44.50
N ASP A 338 -33.68 -52.52 43.91
CA ASP A 338 -34.86 -51.74 43.53
C ASP A 338 -35.41 -52.19 42.17
N VAL A 339 -35.94 -53.41 42.13
CA VAL A 339 -36.46 -54.07 40.90
C VAL A 339 -37.68 -53.38 40.28
N ASN A 340 -38.31 -52.45 41.02
CA ASN A 340 -39.46 -51.69 40.55
C ASN A 340 -39.06 -50.37 39.86
N HIS A 341 -37.78 -49.99 39.90
CA HIS A 341 -37.31 -48.78 39.25
C HIS A 341 -37.44 -48.88 37.71
N ARG A 342 -38.02 -47.85 37.09
CA ARG A 342 -38.18 -47.74 35.64
C ARG A 342 -37.26 -46.65 35.10
N LEU A 343 -36.52 -46.98 34.03
CA LEU A 343 -35.71 -46.01 33.31
C LEU A 343 -36.61 -45.16 32.39
N GLU A 344 -37.03 -43.99 32.86
CA GLU A 344 -37.80 -43.01 32.08
C GLU A 344 -36.84 -41.97 31.49
N ILE A 345 -36.39 -42.23 30.27
CA ILE A 345 -35.38 -41.40 29.62
C ILE A 345 -35.90 -40.90 28.29
N GLU A 346 -36.28 -39.64 28.27
CA GLU A 346 -36.70 -38.91 27.08
C GLU A 346 -35.46 -38.44 26.30
N SER A 347 -34.87 -39.35 25.53
CA SER A 347 -33.79 -39.03 24.59
C SER A 347 -34.09 -39.66 23.23
N PRO A 348 -33.97 -38.89 22.12
CA PRO A 348 -34.14 -39.44 20.77
C PRO A 348 -33.17 -40.58 20.45
N GLU A 349 -31.94 -40.53 20.99
CA GLU A 349 -30.86 -41.44 20.64
C GLU A 349 -30.75 -42.64 21.59
N VAL A 350 -31.04 -42.46 22.88
CA VAL A 350 -30.90 -43.53 23.90
C VAL A 350 -32.21 -43.95 24.58
N GLY A 351 -33.33 -43.29 24.33
CA GLY A 351 -34.64 -43.70 24.88
C GLY A 351 -35.05 -45.11 24.48
N GLY A 352 -34.75 -45.51 23.23
CA GLY A 352 -34.99 -46.89 22.77
C GLY A 352 -34.14 -47.95 23.49
N LEU A 353 -32.95 -47.58 23.98
CA LEU A 353 -32.11 -48.46 24.79
C LEU A 353 -32.70 -48.60 26.20
N ALA A 354 -33.10 -47.49 26.83
CA ALA A 354 -33.75 -47.50 28.15
C ALA A 354 -35.00 -48.40 28.16
N TYR A 355 -35.82 -48.32 27.11
CA TYR A 355 -37.00 -49.18 26.95
C TYR A 355 -36.64 -50.68 26.92
N ARG A 356 -35.64 -51.06 26.12
CA ARG A 356 -35.19 -52.48 26.04
C ARG A 356 -34.61 -52.98 27.36
N ILE A 357 -33.91 -52.11 28.10
CA ILE A 357 -33.40 -52.45 29.43
C ILE A 357 -34.57 -52.68 30.41
N ASN A 358 -35.60 -51.83 30.40
CA ASN A 358 -36.80 -52.04 31.22
C ASN A 358 -37.50 -53.38 30.89
N GLN A 359 -37.61 -53.74 29.61
CA GLN A 359 -38.17 -55.04 29.20
C GLN A 359 -37.34 -56.23 29.72
N LEU A 360 -36.01 -56.14 29.65
CA LEU A 360 -35.11 -57.17 30.19
C LEU A 360 -35.25 -57.31 31.71
N ILE A 361 -35.36 -56.18 32.42
CA ILE A 361 -35.56 -56.17 33.88
C ILE A 361 -36.87 -56.90 34.22
N ASN A 362 -37.97 -56.57 33.55
CA ASN A 362 -39.27 -57.23 33.78
C ASN A 362 -39.23 -58.73 33.53
N THR A 363 -38.57 -59.17 32.46
CA THR A 363 -38.43 -60.60 32.16
C THR A 363 -37.58 -61.34 33.20
N LEU A 364 -36.57 -60.69 33.77
CA LEU A 364 -35.71 -61.29 34.80
C LEU A 364 -36.32 -61.25 36.21
N THR A 365 -37.16 -60.27 36.53
CA THR A 365 -37.77 -60.10 37.85
C THR A 365 -39.15 -60.76 37.99
N GLY A 366 -39.74 -61.20 36.87
CA GLY A 366 -41.01 -61.94 36.86
C GLY A 366 -42.23 -61.07 37.17
N VAL A 367 -42.13 -59.75 36.98
CA VAL A 367 -43.24 -58.81 37.16
C VAL A 367 -44.08 -58.80 35.87
N GLU A 368 -45.32 -59.31 35.94
CA GLU A 368 -46.28 -59.27 34.83
C GLU A 368 -46.68 -57.83 34.49
N GLU A 369 -46.81 -57.54 33.19
CA GLU A 369 -47.26 -56.25 32.69
C GLU A 369 -48.72 -56.01 33.11
N GLY A 370 -48.97 -54.92 33.84
CA GLY A 370 -50.32 -54.44 34.09
C GLY A 370 -50.82 -53.67 32.87
N ASP A 371 -51.61 -54.32 32.04
CA ASP A 371 -52.43 -53.68 31.01
C ASP A 371 -53.59 -52.92 31.69
N GLU A 372 -53.48 -51.60 31.84
CA GLU A 372 -54.63 -50.73 32.10
C GLU A 372 -54.72 -49.63 31.04
N GLU A 373 -55.53 -49.93 30.03
CA GLU A 373 -56.14 -48.96 29.11
C GLU A 373 -57.37 -48.33 29.79
N GLY A 374 -57.46 -47.00 29.86
CA GLY A 374 -58.70 -46.35 30.33
C GLY A 374 -58.65 -44.85 30.60
N GLY A 375 -58.82 -44.03 29.56
CA GLY A 375 -59.04 -42.58 29.67
C GLY A 375 -59.36 -41.88 28.33
N ALA A 376 -60.60 -42.07 27.87
CA ALA A 376 -61.25 -41.61 26.62
C ALA A 376 -61.08 -40.11 26.24
N GLY A 377 -61.29 -39.68 24.98
CA GLY A 377 -61.92 -40.32 23.81
C GLY A 377 -61.35 -39.79 22.48
N GLY A 378 -61.37 -40.56 21.39
CA GLY A 378 -62.48 -40.66 20.41
C GLY A 378 -62.20 -39.67 19.26
N GLU A 379 -62.11 -40.01 17.97
CA GLU A 379 -62.62 -41.12 17.18
C GLU A 379 -61.80 -41.32 15.87
N GLU A 380 -61.81 -42.59 15.41
CA GLU A 380 -61.82 -43.10 14.02
C GLU A 380 -60.60 -43.03 13.06
N GLY A 381 -59.95 -44.19 12.85
CA GLY A 381 -60.20 -45.00 11.63
C GLY A 381 -59.24 -45.02 10.41
N ALA A 382 -58.08 -45.71 10.52
CA ALA A 382 -57.36 -46.60 9.55
C ALA A 382 -57.07 -46.23 8.05
N PRO A 383 -56.09 -46.86 7.32
CA PRO A 383 -54.89 -47.65 7.68
C PRO A 383 -53.56 -47.06 7.08
N PRO A 384 -52.36 -47.69 7.26
CA PRO A 384 -51.07 -47.04 6.96
C PRO A 384 -50.30 -47.52 5.71
N ARG A 385 -49.42 -46.60 5.22
CA ARG A 385 -48.08 -46.72 4.54
C ARG A 385 -47.98 -46.42 3.01
N PRO A 386 -46.81 -45.92 2.50
CA PRO A 386 -45.76 -45.12 3.16
C PRO A 386 -45.14 -43.97 2.30
N GLN A 387 -44.28 -43.18 2.97
CA GLN A 387 -43.10 -42.44 2.48
C GLN A 387 -43.14 -40.90 2.26
N THR A 388 -42.18 -40.29 2.98
CA THR A 388 -41.34 -39.11 2.69
C THR A 388 -41.87 -37.69 2.87
N GLY A 389 -41.24 -36.98 3.82
CA GLY A 389 -40.66 -35.67 3.52
C GLY A 389 -41.26 -34.45 4.24
N ALA A 390 -40.50 -33.94 5.22
CA ALA A 390 -40.29 -32.51 5.48
C ALA A 390 -41.48 -31.64 5.94
N GLY A 391 -41.62 -31.58 7.26
CA GLY A 391 -41.50 -30.40 8.13
C GLY A 391 -41.87 -28.97 7.67
N ALA A 392 -42.46 -28.27 8.65
CA ALA A 392 -42.71 -26.83 8.81
C ALA A 392 -44.02 -26.34 8.17
N GLY A 393 -45.00 -25.81 8.91
CA GLY A 393 -44.90 -25.03 10.15
C GLY A 393 -45.48 -23.66 9.84
N GLY A 394 -46.75 -23.47 10.19
CA GLY A 394 -47.57 -22.33 9.80
C GLY A 394 -47.24 -21.02 10.54
N GLY A 395 -47.90 -19.96 10.07
CA GLY A 395 -47.94 -18.66 10.74
C GLY A 395 -48.82 -17.69 9.96
N ALA A 396 -50.03 -17.46 10.47
CA ALA A 396 -51.02 -16.57 9.91
C ALA A 396 -50.71 -15.08 10.18
N ALA A 397 -51.01 -14.27 9.17
CA ALA A 397 -51.55 -12.92 9.18
C ALA A 397 -50.88 -11.79 10.00
N ALA A 398 -50.24 -10.86 9.25
CA ALA A 398 -50.22 -9.43 9.55
C ALA A 398 -50.46 -8.61 8.26
N ARG A 399 -51.16 -7.48 8.41
CA ARG A 399 -51.68 -6.54 7.40
C ARG A 399 -50.63 -5.94 6.43
N PRO A 400 -51.03 -5.41 5.25
CA PRO A 400 -50.09 -4.95 4.23
C PRO A 400 -49.51 -3.56 4.60
N ALA A 401 -48.20 -3.51 4.84
CA ALA A 401 -47.44 -2.26 4.82
C ALA A 401 -46.90 -2.05 3.41
N ALA A 402 -46.99 -0.81 2.93
CA ALA A 402 -46.58 -0.36 1.61
C ALA A 402 -45.13 -0.77 1.28
N GLY A 403 -44.92 -1.20 0.04
CA GLY A 403 -43.69 -1.78 -0.50
C GLY A 403 -42.41 -1.09 -0.03
N GLU A 404 -41.71 -1.79 0.86
CA GLU A 404 -40.38 -1.43 1.33
C GLU A 404 -39.36 -1.95 0.32
N TRP A 405 -38.58 -1.04 -0.27
CA TRP A 405 -37.53 -1.36 -1.23
C TRP A 405 -36.32 -1.97 -0.51
N THR A 406 -36.27 -3.29 -0.41
CA THR A 406 -35.20 -4.06 0.26
C THR A 406 -34.00 -4.36 -0.63
N ASP A 407 -33.95 -3.80 -1.83
CA ASP A 407 -32.88 -4.11 -2.77
C ASP A 407 -31.61 -3.34 -2.40
N ASN A 408 -30.57 -4.08 -2.04
CA ASN A 408 -29.24 -3.54 -1.78
C ASN A 408 -28.55 -3.34 -3.13
N LEU A 409 -28.14 -2.11 -3.44
CA LEU A 409 -27.32 -1.82 -4.61
C LEU A 409 -26.05 -2.69 -4.53
N ALA A 410 -25.94 -3.69 -5.40
CA ALA A 410 -24.76 -4.54 -5.48
C ALA A 410 -23.59 -3.69 -6.01
N VAL A 411 -22.73 -3.20 -5.11
CA VAL A 411 -21.51 -2.49 -5.49
C VAL A 411 -20.39 -3.52 -5.62
N GLY A 412 -19.87 -3.68 -6.83
CA GLY A 412 -18.76 -4.59 -7.09
C GLY A 412 -17.43 -4.02 -6.58
N ASP A 413 -16.54 -4.89 -6.07
CA ASP A 413 -15.18 -4.48 -5.73
C ASP A 413 -14.43 -4.02 -7.00
N ALA A 414 -13.61 -2.98 -6.85
CA ALA A 414 -12.76 -2.44 -7.91
C ALA A 414 -11.63 -3.42 -8.26
N ALA A 415 -11.94 -4.49 -8.99
CA ALA A 415 -10.96 -5.39 -9.61
C ALA A 415 -11.16 -5.41 -11.15
N PRO A 416 -10.08 -5.60 -11.94
CA PRO A 416 -10.15 -5.46 -13.39
C PRO A 416 -10.71 -6.74 -14.02
N ALA A 417 -12.03 -6.86 -14.11
CA ALA A 417 -12.67 -7.77 -15.05
C ALA A 417 -13.01 -7.01 -16.34
N GLY A 418 -12.52 -7.52 -17.47
CA GLY A 418 -12.46 -6.87 -18.77
C GLY A 418 -13.81 -6.71 -19.49
N GLY A 419 -14.51 -5.61 -19.19
CA GLY A 419 -15.44 -4.95 -20.10
C GLY A 419 -14.83 -3.65 -20.64
N PRO A 420 -15.37 -3.06 -21.73
CA PRO A 420 -14.84 -1.82 -22.30
C PRO A 420 -14.83 -0.71 -21.23
N ALA A 421 -13.63 -0.29 -20.82
CA ALA A 421 -13.44 0.74 -19.82
C ALA A 421 -13.89 2.09 -20.38
N ALA A 422 -14.89 2.71 -19.76
CA ALA A 422 -15.21 4.10 -20.03
C ALA A 422 -14.06 4.98 -19.52
N ASP A 423 -13.68 5.98 -20.32
CA ASP A 423 -12.55 6.86 -20.06
C ASP A 423 -12.77 7.67 -18.75
N PRO A 424 -11.93 7.51 -17.71
CA PRO A 424 -12.10 8.21 -16.44
C PRO A 424 -12.06 9.74 -16.58
N ALA A 425 -11.41 10.26 -17.62
CA ALA A 425 -11.37 11.70 -17.91
C ALA A 425 -12.73 12.25 -18.39
N ALA A 426 -13.48 11.48 -19.17
CA ALA A 426 -14.83 11.87 -19.63
C ALA A 426 -15.84 11.83 -18.49
N LEU A 427 -15.69 10.88 -17.57
CA LEU A 427 -16.53 10.77 -16.38
C LEU A 427 -16.25 11.88 -15.37
N ALA A 428 -15.03 12.42 -15.28
CA ALA A 428 -14.71 13.55 -14.40
C ALA A 428 -15.32 14.88 -14.86
N ALA A 429 -15.45 15.09 -16.17
CA ALA A 429 -15.93 16.34 -16.77
C ALA A 429 -17.46 16.50 -16.79
N GLU A 430 -18.22 15.44 -16.49
CA GLU A 430 -19.70 15.46 -16.55
C GLU A 430 -20.30 16.22 -15.34
N ALA A 431 -21.28 17.10 -15.58
CA ALA A 431 -21.94 17.88 -14.54
C ALA A 431 -22.73 16.96 -13.57
N PRO A 432 -22.71 17.20 -12.25
CA PRO A 432 -23.29 16.29 -11.24
C PRO A 432 -24.77 15.94 -11.49
N ALA A 433 -25.59 16.90 -11.94
CA ALA A 433 -27.00 16.68 -12.22
C ALA A 433 -27.25 15.75 -13.42
N ALA A 434 -26.43 15.86 -14.48
CA ALA A 434 -26.52 15.00 -15.65
C ALA A 434 -26.07 13.56 -15.35
N TYR A 435 -25.02 13.42 -14.53
CA TYR A 435 -24.51 12.14 -14.07
C TYR A 435 -25.56 11.33 -13.29
N TYR A 436 -26.23 11.95 -12.31
CA TYR A 436 -27.24 11.26 -11.50
C TYR A 436 -28.45 10.79 -12.31
N ALA A 437 -28.89 11.57 -13.29
CA ALA A 437 -29.98 11.20 -14.20
C ALA A 437 -29.59 10.03 -15.13
N ARG A 438 -28.35 10.03 -15.63
CA ARG A 438 -27.84 8.98 -16.51
C ARG A 438 -27.72 7.64 -15.80
N VAL A 439 -27.08 7.60 -14.62
CA VAL A 439 -26.88 6.36 -13.85
C VAL A 439 -28.23 5.75 -13.42
N PHE A 440 -29.20 6.57 -13.03
CA PHE A 440 -30.54 6.09 -12.69
C PHE A 440 -31.25 5.46 -13.91
N LYS A 441 -31.18 6.11 -15.07
CA LYS A 441 -31.77 5.60 -16.31
C LYS A 441 -31.13 4.28 -16.75
N GLU A 442 -29.80 4.21 -16.75
CA GLU A 442 -29.04 3.00 -17.08
C GLU A 442 -29.35 1.84 -16.12
N TYR A 443 -29.53 2.12 -14.82
CA TYR A 443 -29.87 1.11 -13.81
C TYR A 443 -31.30 0.58 -13.98
N VAL A 444 -32.27 1.46 -14.24
CA VAL A 444 -33.67 1.09 -14.49
C VAL A 444 -33.81 0.31 -15.80
N ASP A 445 -33.12 0.73 -16.87
CA ASP A 445 -33.15 0.05 -18.16
C ASP A 445 -32.49 -1.33 -18.07
N ALA A 446 -31.39 -1.48 -17.33
CA ALA A 446 -30.74 -2.77 -17.09
C ALA A 446 -31.64 -3.73 -16.29
N LYS A 447 -32.35 -3.25 -15.25
CA LYS A 447 -33.30 -4.07 -14.49
C LYS A 447 -34.54 -4.49 -15.30
N LYS A 448 -35.05 -3.60 -16.16
CA LYS A 448 -36.14 -3.94 -17.10
C LYS A 448 -35.72 -5.02 -18.10
N GLN A 449 -34.49 -4.97 -18.60
CA GLN A 449 -33.95 -5.99 -19.50
C GLN A 449 -33.80 -7.36 -18.84
N LEU A 450 -33.60 -7.41 -17.52
CA LEU A 450 -33.55 -8.63 -16.72
C LEU A 450 -34.94 -9.13 -16.25
N GLY A 451 -36.02 -8.46 -16.66
CA GLY A 451 -37.40 -8.86 -16.33
C GLY A 451 -37.83 -8.57 -14.89
N GLU A 452 -37.08 -7.75 -14.16
CA GLU A 452 -37.41 -7.37 -12.79
C GLU A 452 -38.44 -6.23 -12.74
N ARG A 453 -39.33 -6.24 -11.73
CA ARG A 453 -40.31 -5.17 -11.54
C ARG A 453 -39.60 -3.90 -11.05
N VAL A 454 -39.70 -2.80 -11.79
CA VAL A 454 -38.98 -1.54 -11.49
C VAL A 454 -39.89 -0.45 -10.89
N GLU A 455 -41.19 -0.74 -10.74
CA GLU A 455 -42.23 0.22 -10.31
C GLU A 455 -42.01 0.77 -8.88
N HIS A 456 -41.22 0.08 -8.06
CA HIS A 456 -40.91 0.44 -6.67
C HIS A 456 -39.59 1.21 -6.50
N ILE A 457 -38.83 1.45 -7.58
CA ILE A 457 -37.55 2.18 -7.53
C ILE A 457 -37.81 3.66 -7.83
N THR A 458 -37.93 4.48 -6.77
CA THR A 458 -38.04 5.93 -6.92
C THR A 458 -36.66 6.57 -7.07
N GLN A 459 -36.57 7.60 -7.91
CA GLN A 459 -35.31 8.30 -8.20
C GLN A 459 -34.66 8.86 -6.93
N ASP A 460 -35.45 9.44 -6.03
CA ASP A 460 -34.93 10.05 -4.81
C ASP A 460 -34.25 9.03 -3.87
N LYS A 461 -34.86 7.86 -3.68
CA LYS A 461 -34.31 6.79 -2.83
C LYS A 461 -33.05 6.17 -3.43
N PHE A 462 -32.99 6.06 -4.76
CA PHE A 462 -31.80 5.58 -5.47
C PHE A 462 -30.63 6.55 -5.30
N LEU A 463 -30.87 7.85 -5.48
CA LEU A 463 -29.83 8.87 -5.36
C LEU A 463 -29.31 9.01 -3.92
N GLU A 464 -30.17 8.85 -2.92
CA GLU A 464 -29.77 8.85 -1.51
C GLU A 464 -28.80 7.69 -1.20
N LYS A 465 -29.13 6.46 -1.62
CA LYS A 465 -28.24 5.31 -1.44
C LYS A 465 -26.95 5.43 -2.27
N LEU A 466 -27.02 5.95 -3.50
CA LEU A 466 -25.85 6.15 -4.35
C LEU A 466 -24.85 7.14 -3.71
N ARG A 467 -25.34 8.25 -3.15
CA ARG A 467 -24.51 9.24 -2.44
C ARG A 467 -23.92 8.67 -1.15
N SER A 468 -24.69 7.87 -0.40
CA SER A 468 -24.19 7.20 0.80
C SER A 468 -23.03 6.24 0.46
N ASN A 469 -23.16 5.47 -0.61
CA ASN A 469 -22.10 4.58 -1.11
C ASN A 469 -20.89 5.36 -1.65
N GLU A 470 -21.11 6.46 -2.37
CA GLU A 470 -20.05 7.36 -2.83
C GLU A 470 -19.21 7.88 -1.66
N GLN A 471 -19.85 8.34 -0.58
CA GLN A 471 -19.16 8.82 0.62
C GLN A 471 -18.41 7.71 1.35
N ALA A 472 -18.99 6.51 1.45
CA ALA A 472 -18.34 5.36 2.06
C ALA A 472 -17.09 4.93 1.28
N LEU A 473 -17.16 4.94 -0.06
CA LEU A 473 -16.05 4.54 -0.93
C LEU A 473 -15.01 5.64 -1.07
N ALA A 474 -15.40 6.92 -1.10
CA ALA A 474 -14.47 8.05 -1.05
C ALA A 474 -13.63 8.00 0.24
N LYS A 475 -14.25 7.70 1.39
CA LYS A 475 -13.54 7.46 2.66
C LYS A 475 -12.64 6.22 2.62
N LYS A 476 -13.10 5.12 2.00
CA LYS A 476 -12.33 3.86 1.89
C LYS A 476 -11.09 4.00 0.98
N TYR A 477 -11.19 4.79 -0.10
CA TYR A 477 -10.13 4.95 -1.11
C TYR A 477 -9.32 6.25 -0.97
N GLY A 478 -9.70 7.17 -0.07
CA GLY A 478 -8.96 8.41 0.19
C GLY A 478 -8.98 9.41 -0.97
N VAL A 479 -10.02 9.39 -1.81
CA VAL A 479 -10.17 10.24 -3.01
C VAL A 479 -11.31 11.24 -2.88
N GLY A 480 -11.22 12.37 -3.58
CA GLY A 480 -12.18 13.48 -3.46
C GLY A 480 -13.59 13.17 -3.96
N SER A 481 -13.76 12.26 -4.93
CA SER A 481 -15.07 11.77 -5.37
C SER A 481 -14.97 10.39 -6.05
N VAL A 482 -16.05 9.62 -6.06
CA VAL A 482 -16.13 8.30 -6.70
C VAL A 482 -17.37 8.28 -7.59
N ARG A 483 -17.19 8.05 -8.89
CA ARG A 483 -18.32 7.89 -9.82
C ARG A 483 -18.58 6.43 -10.12
N PHE A 484 -19.81 6.08 -10.49
CA PHE A 484 -20.23 4.70 -10.73
C PHE A 484 -20.57 4.45 -12.19
N GLN A 485 -20.24 3.25 -12.66
CA GLN A 485 -20.67 2.73 -13.96
C GLN A 485 -21.59 1.53 -13.74
N VAL A 486 -22.72 1.48 -14.44
CA VAL A 486 -23.65 0.34 -14.38
C VAL A 486 -23.08 -0.81 -15.20
N THR A 487 -22.92 -1.98 -14.59
CA THR A 487 -22.47 -3.21 -15.24
C THR A 487 -23.42 -4.35 -14.90
N VAL A 488 -23.74 -5.20 -15.87
CA VAL A 488 -24.55 -6.41 -15.61
C VAL A 488 -23.58 -7.57 -15.43
N SER A 489 -23.58 -8.19 -14.25
CA SER A 489 -22.70 -9.33 -13.93
C SER A 489 -23.52 -10.44 -13.27
N GLY A 490 -23.43 -11.66 -13.80
CA GLY A 490 -24.07 -12.84 -13.21
C GLY A 490 -25.61 -12.81 -13.18
N GLY A 491 -26.26 -12.05 -14.07
CA GLY A 491 -27.72 -11.89 -14.06
C GLY A 491 -28.25 -10.83 -13.08
N GLN A 492 -27.36 -10.05 -12.45
CA GLN A 492 -27.71 -8.95 -11.56
C GLN A 492 -27.06 -7.63 -12.02
N VAL A 493 -27.76 -6.51 -11.83
CA VAL A 493 -27.23 -5.17 -12.12
C VAL A 493 -26.34 -4.71 -10.96
N SER A 494 -25.06 -4.47 -11.24
CA SER A 494 -24.09 -3.96 -10.27
C SER A 494 -23.54 -2.59 -10.65
N LEU A 495 -23.11 -1.83 -9.64
CA LEU A 495 -22.46 -0.52 -9.82
C LEU A 495 -20.96 -0.68 -9.57
N ARG A 496 -20.15 -0.40 -10.59
CA ARG A 496 -18.69 -0.43 -10.50
C ARG A 496 -18.17 0.96 -10.09
N PRO A 497 -17.45 1.08 -8.96
CA PRO A 497 -16.86 2.36 -8.53
C PRO A 497 -15.61 2.70 -9.35
N VAL A 498 -15.52 3.96 -9.79
CA VAL A 498 -14.39 4.57 -10.48
C VAL A 498 -13.91 5.74 -9.62
N PRO A 499 -12.76 5.60 -8.93
CA PRO A 499 -12.21 6.67 -8.10
C PRO A 499 -11.66 7.80 -8.97
N LEU A 500 -12.03 9.05 -8.67
CA LEU A 500 -11.48 10.24 -9.32
C LEU A 500 -10.40 10.85 -8.39
N ARG A 501 -9.16 10.92 -8.87
CA ARG A 501 -8.02 11.47 -8.12
C ARG A 501 -7.91 12.97 -8.24
#